data_AF-A0A662P6C1-F1
#
_entry.id   AF-A0A662P6C1-F1
#
_cell.length_a   1.000
_cell.length_b   1.000
_cell.length_c   1.000
_cell.angle_alpha   90.00
_cell.angle_beta   90.00
_cell.angle_gamma   90.00
#
_symmetry.space_group_name_H-M   'P 1'
#
loop_
_entity.id
_entity.type
_entity.pdbx_description
1 polymer ?
#
loop_
_entity_poly.entity_id
_entity_poly.type
_entity_poly.pdbx_seq_one_letter_code
_entity_poly.pdbx_strand_id
1 'polypeptide(L)'
;LYLSFDENKKLENILAEKEYIILRGFRNENRTFGDVKCYRVLVENQIEGALLKPFRTHHMPNVVEIISKEFLRKKLNINDGSIVSFFVV
;
A
#
# COMPACT_ATOMS: atom_id res chain seq x y z
N LEU A 1 -2.53 -4.98 5.27
CA LEU A 1 -3.95 -4.58 5.50
C LEU A 1 -4.56 -4.42 4.12
N TYR A 2 -5.69 -5.09 3.86
CA TYR A 2 -6.44 -4.90 2.62
C TYR A 2 -7.35 -3.70 2.83
N LEU A 3 -7.09 -2.61 2.12
CA LEU A 3 -7.96 -1.43 2.15
C LEU A 3 -8.68 -1.33 0.81
N SER A 4 -10.01 -1.28 0.85
CA SER A 4 -10.86 -0.90 -0.28
C SER A 4 -10.97 0.61 -0.32
N PHE A 5 -10.76 1.21 -1.49
CA PHE A 5 -10.90 2.66 -1.70
C PHE A 5 -12.09 2.97 -2.63
N ASP A 6 -12.61 4.19 -2.54
CA ASP A 6 -13.68 4.69 -3.40
C ASP A 6 -13.23 4.73 -4.88
N GLU A 7 -13.95 3.99 -5.74
CA GLU A 7 -13.66 3.82 -7.17
C GLU A 7 -13.63 5.15 -7.95
N ASN A 8 -14.24 6.23 -7.42
CA ASN A 8 -14.35 7.51 -8.10
C ASN A 8 -13.03 8.30 -8.21
N LYS A 9 -11.99 7.92 -7.46
CA LYS A 9 -10.61 8.36 -7.70
C LYS A 9 -9.77 7.14 -8.07
N LYS A 10 -9.42 7.02 -9.35
CA LYS A 10 -8.44 6.01 -9.79
C LYS A 10 -7.16 6.20 -8.99
N LEU A 11 -6.77 5.19 -8.19
CA LEU A 11 -5.52 5.17 -7.43
C LEU A 11 -4.32 5.56 -8.30
N GLU A 12 -4.30 5.11 -9.55
CA GLU A 12 -3.26 5.46 -10.53
C GLU A 12 -3.10 6.98 -10.71
N ASN A 13 -4.21 7.74 -10.72
CA ASN A 13 -4.16 9.20 -10.83
C ASN A 13 -3.55 9.83 -9.57
N ILE A 14 -3.88 9.31 -8.39
CA ILE A 14 -3.31 9.78 -7.12
C ILE A 14 -1.79 9.52 -7.09
N LEU A 15 -1.36 8.36 -7.60
CA LEU A 15 0.04 7.94 -7.56
C LEU A 15 0.89 8.53 -8.69
N ALA A 16 0.28 9.00 -9.79
CA ALA A 16 0.99 9.48 -10.98
C ALA A 16 1.92 10.67 -10.70
N GLU A 17 1.52 11.55 -9.79
CA GLU A 17 2.26 12.78 -9.43
C GLU A 17 3.03 12.65 -8.10
N LYS A 18 3.04 11.45 -7.50
CA LYS A 18 3.66 11.21 -6.19
C LYS A 18 5.06 10.63 -6.31
N GLU A 19 5.94 11.10 -5.44
CA GLU A 19 7.28 10.53 -5.33
C GLU A 19 7.21 9.11 -4.78
N TYR A 20 8.07 8.24 -5.30
CA TYR A 20 8.21 6.87 -4.84
C TYR A 20 9.67 6.45 -4.89
N ILE A 21 10.00 5.45 -4.08
CA ILE A 21 11.24 4.68 -4.22
C ILE A 21 10.94 3.34 -4.87
N ILE A 22 11.92 2.80 -5.58
CA ILE A 22 11.86 1.43 -6.10
C ILE A 22 12.63 0.54 -5.15
N LEU A 23 11.93 -0.43 -4.54
CA LEU A 23 12.61 -1.58 -3.94
C LEU A 23 12.83 -2.61 -5.05
N ARG A 24 14.10 -2.87 -5.34
CA ARG A 24 14.50 -3.80 -6.38
C ARG A 24 14.15 -5.22 -5.97
N GLY A 25 13.56 -5.93 -6.91
CA GLY A 25 13.30 -7.35 -6.80
C GLY A 25 14.59 -8.14 -6.65
N PHE A 26 14.45 -9.36 -6.16
CA PHE A 26 15.55 -10.30 -6.00
C PHE A 26 15.05 -11.71 -6.26
N ARG A 27 15.99 -12.64 -6.40
CA ARG A 27 15.70 -14.05 -6.56
C ARG A 27 16.30 -14.82 -5.40
N ASN A 28 15.54 -15.78 -4.88
CA ASN A 28 16.08 -16.85 -4.04
C ASN A 28 15.91 -18.20 -4.77
N GLU A 29 16.32 -19.28 -4.12
CA GLU A 29 16.31 -20.63 -4.73
C GLU A 29 14.92 -21.06 -5.21
N ASN A 30 13.86 -20.61 -4.53
CA ASN A 30 12.50 -21.10 -4.73
C ASN A 30 11.64 -20.16 -5.58
N ARG A 31 11.93 -18.85 -5.62
CA ARG A 31 11.10 -17.87 -6.34
C ARG A 31 11.83 -16.56 -6.66
N THR A 32 11.23 -15.83 -7.59
CA THR A 32 11.60 -14.45 -7.91
C THR A 32 10.59 -13.50 -7.27
N PHE A 33 11.10 -12.41 -6.71
CA PHE A 33 10.33 -11.27 -6.23
C PHE A 33 10.56 -10.12 -7.20
N GLY A 34 9.48 -9.55 -7.73
CA GLY A 34 9.56 -8.43 -8.66
C GLY A 34 9.82 -7.11 -7.95
N ASP A 35 10.20 -6.09 -8.72
CA ASP A 35 10.30 -4.72 -8.25
C ASP A 35 8.95 -4.23 -7.70
N VAL A 36 9.00 -3.39 -6.69
CA VAL A 36 7.83 -2.73 -6.09
C VAL A 36 8.09 -1.23 -5.98
N LYS A 37 7.10 -0.43 -6.37
CA LYS A 37 7.08 1.01 -6.06
C LYS A 37 6.56 1.19 -4.65
N CYS A 38 7.24 2.00 -3.85
CA CYS A 38 6.85 2.32 -2.49
C CYS A 38 6.59 3.82 -2.35
N TYR A 39 5.37 4.16 -1.94
CA TYR A 39 4.92 5.53 -1.71
C TYR A 39 4.78 5.74 -0.21
N ARG A 40 5.27 6.87 0.32
CA ARG A 40 5.07 7.19 1.73
C ARG A 40 3.59 7.47 1.98
N VAL A 41 3.07 6.93 3.08
CA VAL A 41 1.70 7.18 3.49
C VAL A 41 1.59 7.55 4.97
N LEU A 42 0.56 8.31 5.28
CA LEU A 42 0.13 8.58 6.65
C LEU A 42 -1.28 7.99 6.84
N VAL A 43 -1.39 6.97 7.69
CA VAL A 43 -2.65 6.27 7.97
C VAL A 43 -3.32 6.93 9.18
N GLU A 44 -4.62 7.22 9.07
CA GLU A 44 -5.43 7.88 10.11
C GLU A 44 -4.78 9.15 10.67
N ASN A 45 -4.03 9.88 9.84
CA ASN A 45 -3.27 11.09 10.21
C ASN A 45 -2.25 10.93 11.35
N GLN A 46 -1.85 9.69 11.66
CA GLN A 46 -1.02 9.42 12.85
C GLN A 46 0.09 8.39 12.64
N ILE A 47 -0.08 7.40 11.75
CA ILE A 47 0.88 6.30 11.60
C ILE A 47 1.56 6.39 10.25
N GLU A 48 2.88 6.54 10.27
CA GLU A 48 3.69 6.46 9.06
C GLU A 48 3.71 5.02 8.52
N GLY A 49 3.66 4.92 7.19
CA GLY A 49 3.76 3.65 6.48
C GLY A 49 4.22 3.84 5.04
N ALA A 50 4.13 2.75 4.28
CA ALA A 50 4.32 2.77 2.83
C ALA A 50 3.22 1.99 2.12
N LEU A 51 2.67 2.58 1.06
CA LEU A 51 1.83 1.87 0.09
C LEU A 51 2.74 1.16 -0.91
N LEU A 52 2.48 -0.13 -1.11
CA LEU A 52 3.22 -0.98 -2.04
C LEU A 52 2.43 -1.15 -3.33
N LYS A 53 3.09 -0.88 -4.46
CA LYS A 53 2.55 -1.13 -5.80
C LYS A 53 3.52 -2.01 -6.60
N PRO A 54 3.29 -3.34 -6.63
CA PRO A 54 4.10 -4.24 -7.44
C PRO A 54 4.00 -3.88 -8.92
N PHE A 55 5.10 -4.02 -9.68
CA PHE A 55 5.09 -3.79 -11.13
C PHE A 55 4.22 -4.79 -11.89
N ARG A 56 3.99 -5.97 -11.30
CA ARG A 56 3.08 -7.00 -11.79
C ARG A 56 2.18 -7.41 -10.63
N THR A 57 0.88 -7.21 -10.78
CA THR A 57 -0.12 -7.54 -9.77
C THR A 57 -1.13 -8.51 -10.35
N HIS A 58 -1.46 -9.57 -9.60
CA HIS A 58 -2.62 -10.44 -9.87
C HIS A 58 -3.86 -10.04 -9.07
N HIS A 59 -3.74 -9.08 -8.14
CA HIS A 59 -4.84 -8.61 -7.32
C HIS A 59 -5.80 -7.70 -8.09
N MET A 60 -7.03 -7.61 -7.59
CA MET A 60 -8.05 -6.73 -8.15
C MET A 60 -7.61 -5.26 -8.10
N PRO A 61 -8.00 -4.41 -9.08
CA PRO A 61 -7.56 -3.03 -9.18
C PRO A 61 -7.88 -2.13 -7.96
N ASN A 62 -8.85 -2.55 -7.13
CA ASN A 62 -9.39 -1.82 -6.00
C ASN A 62 -8.76 -2.19 -4.64
N VAL A 63 -7.67 -2.95 -4.66
CA VAL A 63 -6.96 -3.39 -3.47
C VAL A 63 -5.59 -2.71 -3.39
N VAL A 64 -5.26 -2.18 -2.23
CA VAL A 64 -3.90 -1.68 -1.91
C VAL A 64 -3.29 -2.43 -0.74
N GLU A 65 -1.96 -2.47 -0.73
CA GLU A 65 -1.16 -3.03 0.34
C GLU A 65 -0.41 -1.92 1.07
N ILE A 66 -0.62 -1.80 2.39
CA ILE A 66 0.11 -0.85 3.25
C ILE A 66 0.91 -1.62 4.31
N ILE A 67 2.17 -1.23 4.46
CA ILE A 67 3.08 -1.66 5.54
C ILE A 67 3.37 -0.52 6.49
N SER A 68 3.62 -0.84 7.77
CA SER A 68 4.06 0.09 8.79
C SER A 68 4.95 -0.65 9.80
N LYS A 69 5.75 0.10 10.57
CA LYS A 69 6.47 -0.43 11.74
C LYS A 69 5.49 -0.85 12.84
N GLU A 70 4.34 -0.19 12.91
CA GLU A 70 3.29 -0.49 13.88
C GLU A 70 2.37 -1.62 13.40
N PHE A 71 1.89 -2.45 14.32
CA PHE A 71 0.84 -3.41 14.00
C PHE A 71 -0.52 -2.70 13.87
N LEU A 72 -0.83 -2.23 12.66
CA LEU A 72 -1.98 -1.37 12.35
C LEU A 72 -3.31 -1.87 12.94
N ARG A 73 -3.62 -3.17 12.83
CA ARG A 73 -4.89 -3.71 13.35
C ARG A 73 -5.03 -3.49 14.86
N LYS A 74 -3.97 -3.77 15.61
CA LYS A 74 -3.96 -3.56 17.06
C LYS A 74 -3.92 -2.07 17.41
N LYS A 75 -3.10 -1.30 16.71
CA LYS A 75 -2.91 0.13 16.98
C LYS A 75 -4.19 0.94 16.73
N LEU A 76 -4.93 0.60 15.68
CA LEU A 76 -6.17 1.28 15.29
C LEU A 76 -7.44 0.55 15.78
N ASN A 77 -7.29 -0.63 16.39
CA ASN A 77 -8.40 -1.49 16.81
C ASN A 77 -9.41 -1.80 15.67
N ILE A 78 -8.88 -2.22 14.52
CA ILE A 78 -9.67 -2.45 13.28
C ILE A 78 -9.72 -3.92 12.87
N ASN A 79 -10.84 -4.29 12.24
CA ASN A 79 -11.12 -5.62 11.72
C ASN A 79 -11.38 -5.56 10.20
N ASP A 80 -11.66 -6.70 9.59
CA ASP A 80 -12.07 -6.72 8.18
C ASP A 80 -13.38 -5.97 8.00
N GLY A 81 -13.45 -5.16 6.94
CA GLY A 81 -14.58 -4.24 6.68
C GLY A 81 -14.50 -2.90 7.42
N SER A 82 -13.54 -2.70 8.33
CA SER A 82 -13.30 -1.38 8.91
C SER A 82 -12.84 -0.39 7.84
N ILE A 83 -13.44 0.80 7.85
CA ILE A 83 -13.04 1.91 6.99
C ILE A 83 -11.81 2.57 7.61
N VAL A 84 -10.78 2.76 6.79
CA VAL A 84 -9.53 3.41 7.18
C VAL A 84 -9.14 4.39 6.09
N SER A 85 -8.78 5.59 6.52
CA SER A 85 -8.28 6.67 5.68
C SER A 85 -6.75 6.70 5.69
N PHE A 86 -6.16 7.10 4.57
CA PHE A 86 -4.74 7.36 4.47
C PHE A 86 -4.46 8.43 3.43
N PHE A 87 -3.32 9.10 3.57
CA PHE A 87 -2.82 10.09 2.63
C PHE A 87 -1.51 9.59 2.02
N VAL A 88 -1.37 9.75 0.71
CA VAL A 88 -0.07 9.58 0.04
C VAL A 88 0.66 10.92 0.13
N VAL A 89 1.81 10.89 0.79
CA VAL A 89 2.66 12.08 1.01
C VAL A 89 3.31 12.45 -0.32
#